data_AF-A0A6A3BTB1-F1
#
_entry.id   AF-A0A6A3BTB1-F1
#
_cell.length_a   1.000
_cell.length_b   1.000
_cell.length_c   1.000
_cell.angle_alpha   90.00
_cell.angle_beta   90.00
_cell.angle_gamma   90.00
#
_symmetry.space_group_name_H-M   'P 1'
#
loop_
_entity.id
_entity.type
_entity.pdbx_description
1 polymer ?
#
loop_
_entity_poly.entity_id
_entity_poly.type
_entity_poly.pdbx_seq_one_letter_code
_entity_poly.pdbx_strand_id
1 'polypeptide(L)'
;MNLTKASMGIALPLYTLILFLLSISFNHVGHRNLVSADEALIQSECHNADNPATCIRCVKSDPRGESADKVGIATIVLSCLIHSAEVQSANMIDLTKYDFEEDVKQMLLNCATGFFEAQINLTNATDLLMNKDYNGTNSLVKQALVQEVKCRRALENRHVTHAAMVYDMRGYEELSNAAMRIVDRF
;
A
#
# COMPACT_ATOMS: atom_id res chain seq x y z
N MET A 1 -41.59 -75.86 10.76
CA MET A 1 -41.83 -74.82 11.77
C MET A 1 -40.47 -74.21 12.13
N ASN A 2 -40.36 -72.88 12.03
CA ASN A 2 -39.25 -71.99 12.44
C ASN A 2 -37.95 -72.05 11.62
N LEU A 3 -37.17 -70.98 11.44
CA LEU A 3 -37.36 -69.54 11.21
C LEU A 3 -35.95 -69.02 10.87
N THR A 4 -35.87 -68.06 9.96
CA THR A 4 -34.68 -67.38 9.43
C THR A 4 -33.69 -66.85 10.47
N LYS A 5 -32.39 -66.86 10.16
CA LYS A 5 -31.44 -65.89 10.75
C LYS A 5 -30.51 -65.35 9.66
N ALA A 6 -30.83 -64.14 9.20
CA ALA A 6 -29.97 -63.33 8.35
C ALA A 6 -28.83 -62.75 9.19
N SER A 7 -27.59 -62.94 8.73
CA SER A 7 -26.41 -62.25 9.21
C SER A 7 -26.30 -60.91 8.48
N MET A 8 -26.77 -59.82 9.09
CA MET A 8 -26.53 -58.45 8.63
C MET A 8 -25.47 -57.82 9.54
N GLY A 9 -24.21 -57.95 9.13
CA GLY A 9 -23.06 -57.57 9.93
C GLY A 9 -22.28 -56.39 9.34
N ILE A 10 -22.24 -55.30 10.11
CA ILE A 10 -21.06 -54.41 10.30
C ILE A 10 -20.58 -53.51 9.14
N ALA A 11 -21.29 -53.38 8.01
CA ALA A 11 -20.87 -52.45 6.94
C ALA A 11 -21.28 -50.97 7.16
N LEU A 12 -22.36 -50.70 7.91
CA LEU A 12 -22.82 -49.33 8.20
C LEU A 12 -21.83 -48.46 9.02
N PRO A 13 -21.15 -48.94 10.08
CA PRO A 13 -20.39 -48.07 10.97
C PRO A 13 -19.13 -47.47 10.31
N LEU A 14 -18.51 -48.18 9.35
CA LEU A 14 -17.34 -47.70 8.62
C LEU A 14 -17.70 -46.58 7.64
N TYR A 15 -18.83 -46.70 6.95
CA TYR A 15 -19.30 -45.66 6.02
C TYR A 15 -19.66 -44.37 6.76
N THR A 16 -20.33 -44.48 7.91
CA THR A 16 -20.63 -43.32 8.76
C THR A 16 -19.37 -42.68 9.34
N LEU A 17 -18.34 -43.46 9.66
CA LEU A 17 -17.06 -42.94 10.18
C LEU A 17 -16.29 -42.16 9.09
N ILE A 18 -16.29 -42.65 7.86
CA ILE A 18 -15.65 -41.98 6.71
C ILE A 18 -16.36 -40.67 6.37
N LEU A 19 -17.70 -40.65 6.37
CA LEU A 19 -18.47 -39.40 6.16
C LEU A 19 -18.20 -38.37 7.26
N PHE A 20 -18.08 -38.81 8.51
CA PHE A 20 -17.77 -37.93 9.64
C PHE A 20 -16.37 -37.29 9.50
N LEU A 21 -15.37 -38.09 9.10
CA LEU A 21 -14.00 -37.59 8.86
C LEU A 21 -13.93 -36.60 7.70
N LEU A 22 -14.65 -36.85 6.60
CA LEU A 22 -14.74 -35.92 5.47
C LEU A 22 -15.41 -34.60 5.88
N SER A 23 -16.48 -34.64 6.67
CA SER A 23 -17.09 -33.42 7.19
C SER A 23 -16.16 -32.63 8.13
N ILE A 24 -15.26 -33.28 8.89
CA ILE A 24 -14.27 -32.55 9.70
C ILE A 24 -13.24 -31.85 8.78
N SER A 25 -12.85 -32.46 7.66
CA SER A 25 -11.95 -31.82 6.67
C SER A 25 -12.61 -30.62 5.97
N PHE A 26 -13.89 -30.72 5.60
CA PHE A 26 -14.63 -29.61 4.97
C PHE A 26 -14.96 -28.48 5.96
N ASN A 27 -15.22 -28.79 7.23
CA ASN A 27 -15.44 -27.80 8.28
C ASN A 27 -14.14 -27.14 8.78
N HIS A 28 -12.95 -27.66 8.44
CA HIS A 28 -11.69 -26.98 8.73
C HIS A 28 -11.28 -25.97 7.63
N VAL A 29 -11.92 -26.02 6.46
CA VAL A 29 -11.74 -25.04 5.37
C VAL A 29 -12.72 -23.87 5.48
N GLY A 30 -13.80 -24.01 6.25
CA GLY A 30 -14.75 -22.94 6.56
C GLY A 30 -14.60 -22.46 8.00
N HIS A 31 -14.34 -21.17 8.19
CA HIS A 31 -14.12 -20.51 9.48
C HIS A 31 -12.74 -20.73 10.11
N ARG A 32 -11.70 -20.36 9.36
CA ARG A 32 -10.78 -19.39 9.98
C ARG A 32 -11.64 -18.16 10.26
N ASN A 33 -12.02 -17.97 11.52
CA ASN A 33 -12.27 -16.62 12.01
C ASN A 33 -10.95 -15.89 11.79
N LEU A 34 -10.79 -15.28 10.62
CA LEU A 34 -9.94 -14.12 10.44
C LEU A 34 -10.56 -13.07 11.37
N VAL A 35 -10.24 -13.19 12.66
CA VAL A 35 -10.23 -12.04 13.53
C VAL A 35 -9.41 -11.02 12.73
N SER A 36 -10.09 -10.02 12.18
CA SER A 36 -9.50 -8.89 11.45
C SER A 36 -8.66 -8.11 12.43
N ALA A 37 -7.54 -8.70 12.84
CA ALA A 37 -6.42 -8.02 13.46
C ALA A 37 -5.65 -7.37 12.33
N ASP A 38 -6.31 -6.49 11.57
CA ASP A 38 -5.62 -5.73 10.54
C ASP A 38 -6.39 -4.50 10.04
N GLU A 39 -7.71 -4.58 9.84
CA GLU A 39 -8.46 -3.38 9.42
C GLU A 39 -8.49 -2.31 10.52
N ALA A 40 -8.63 -2.71 11.78
CA ALA A 40 -8.56 -1.79 12.91
C ALA A 40 -7.17 -1.18 13.10
N LEU A 41 -6.10 -1.95 12.79
CA LEU A 41 -4.74 -1.44 12.87
C LEU A 41 -4.46 -0.47 11.72
N ILE A 42 -4.80 -0.82 10.48
CA ILE A 42 -4.73 0.08 9.32
C ILE A 42 -5.51 1.36 9.59
N GLN A 43 -6.74 1.25 10.11
CA GLN A 43 -7.53 2.42 10.48
C GLN A 43 -6.84 3.24 11.56
N SER A 44 -6.35 2.62 12.64
CA SER A 44 -5.62 3.32 13.71
C SER A 44 -4.38 4.04 13.19
N GLU A 45 -3.61 3.40 12.32
CA GLU A 45 -2.36 3.96 11.83
C GLU A 45 -2.60 5.04 10.75
N CYS A 46 -3.58 4.87 9.86
CA CYS A 46 -3.93 5.83 8.81
C CYS A 46 -4.87 6.95 9.28
N HIS A 47 -5.62 6.79 10.38
CA HIS A 47 -6.60 7.76 10.88
C HIS A 47 -5.98 9.13 11.11
N ASN A 48 -4.74 9.15 11.58
CA ASN A 48 -4.05 10.40 11.88
C ASN A 48 -3.55 11.11 10.62
N ALA A 49 -3.62 10.53 9.42
CA ALA A 49 -3.27 11.23 8.19
C ALA A 49 -4.28 12.36 7.90
N ASP A 50 -3.85 13.42 7.20
CA ASP A 50 -4.76 14.51 6.80
C ASP A 50 -5.90 14.01 5.90
N ASN A 51 -5.61 12.98 5.08
CA ASN A 51 -6.61 12.23 4.35
C ASN A 51 -6.43 10.72 4.61
N PRO A 52 -7.17 10.15 5.58
CA PRO A 52 -7.06 8.74 5.92
C PRO A 52 -7.38 7.79 4.76
N ALA A 53 -8.27 8.21 3.83
CA ALA A 53 -8.71 7.35 2.74
C ALA A 53 -7.58 6.97 1.79
N THR A 54 -6.67 7.91 1.49
CA THR A 54 -5.54 7.65 0.59
C THR A 54 -4.55 6.66 1.21
N CYS A 55 -4.24 6.80 2.51
CA CYS A 55 -3.41 5.84 3.25
C CYS A 55 -4.07 4.45 3.32
N ILE A 56 -5.34 4.38 3.73
CA ILE A 56 -6.07 3.10 3.83
C ILE A 56 -6.13 2.40 2.48
N ARG A 57 -6.41 3.13 1.40
CA ARG A 57 -6.46 2.57 0.04
C ARG A 57 -5.09 2.04 -0.38
N CYS A 58 -4.01 2.75 -0.10
CA CYS A 58 -2.65 2.27 -0.38
C CYS A 58 -2.39 0.94 0.34
N VAL A 59 -2.63 0.88 1.66
CA VAL A 59 -2.33 -0.32 2.44
C VAL A 59 -3.18 -1.52 2.02
N LYS A 60 -4.49 -1.30 1.80
CA LYS A 60 -5.41 -2.37 1.37
C LYS A 60 -5.15 -2.88 -0.05
N SER A 61 -4.46 -2.11 -0.89
CA SER A 61 -4.10 -2.53 -2.25
C SER A 61 -2.83 -3.38 -2.29
N ASP A 62 -2.04 -3.38 -1.21
CA ASP A 62 -0.85 -4.20 -1.08
C ASP A 62 -1.21 -5.57 -0.46
N PRO A 63 -0.86 -6.70 -1.09
CA PRO A 63 -1.11 -8.03 -0.52
C PRO A 63 -0.49 -8.28 0.85
N ARG A 64 0.59 -7.54 1.19
CA ARG A 64 1.23 -7.61 2.51
C ARG A 64 0.38 -6.93 3.60
N GLY A 65 -0.57 -6.08 3.20
CA GLY A 65 -1.47 -5.33 4.06
C GLY A 65 -2.07 -6.21 5.15
N GLU A 66 -2.72 -7.32 4.77
CA GLU A 66 -3.51 -8.23 5.64
C GLU A 66 -2.78 -8.73 6.91
N SER A 67 -1.45 -8.71 6.91
CA SER A 67 -0.62 -9.24 8.00
C SER A 67 0.43 -8.25 8.51
N ALA A 68 0.33 -6.98 8.10
CA ALA A 68 1.34 -5.98 8.38
C ALA A 68 1.23 -5.48 9.83
N ASP A 69 2.34 -5.54 10.57
CA ASP A 69 2.45 -4.78 11.82
C ASP A 69 2.60 -3.28 11.54
N LYS A 70 2.76 -2.46 12.58
CA LYS A 70 2.90 -1.01 12.41
C LYS A 70 4.07 -0.61 11.49
N VAL A 71 5.21 -1.29 11.60
CA VAL A 71 6.39 -1.03 10.75
C VAL A 71 6.10 -1.51 9.33
N GLY A 72 5.42 -2.64 9.18
CA GLY A 72 4.93 -3.16 7.90
C GLY A 72 3.98 -2.17 7.20
N ILE A 73 3.02 -1.59 7.92
CA ILE A 73 2.11 -0.57 7.40
C ILE A 73 2.89 0.66 6.93
N ALA A 74 3.82 1.17 7.74
CA ALA A 74 4.69 2.29 7.34
C ALA A 74 5.51 1.95 6.08
N THR A 75 6.03 0.73 5.98
CA THR A 75 6.80 0.23 4.83
C THR A 75 5.95 0.16 3.56
N ILE A 76 4.69 -0.28 3.68
CA ILE A 76 3.74 -0.30 2.56
C ILE A 76 3.42 1.12 2.09
N VAL A 77 3.19 2.07 3.02
CA VAL A 77 2.95 3.48 2.66
C VAL A 77 4.17 4.08 1.95
N LEU A 78 5.40 3.81 2.41
CA LEU A 78 6.62 4.21 1.70
C LEU A 78 6.72 3.58 0.31
N SER A 79 6.32 2.32 0.15
CA SER A 79 6.27 1.65 -1.15
C SER A 79 5.32 2.34 -2.12
N CYS A 80 4.13 2.75 -1.65
CA CYS A 80 3.19 3.53 -2.46
C CYS A 80 3.75 4.90 -2.87
N LEU A 81 4.52 5.56 -1.98
CA LEU A 81 5.19 6.82 -2.31
C LEU A 81 6.26 6.63 -3.38
N ILE A 82 7.07 5.58 -3.29
CA ILE A 82 8.09 5.26 -4.30
C ILE A 82 7.43 5.06 -5.66
N HIS A 83 6.37 4.24 -5.72
CA HIS A 83 5.65 4.01 -6.96
C HIS A 83 4.97 5.28 -7.50
N SER A 84 4.39 6.11 -6.63
CA SER A 84 3.80 7.38 -7.06
C SER A 84 4.86 8.35 -7.61
N ALA A 85 6.05 8.42 -7.00
CA ALA A 85 7.16 9.22 -7.54
C ALA A 85 7.66 8.67 -8.89
N GLU A 86 7.71 7.36 -9.07
CA GLU A 86 8.03 6.72 -10.35
C GLU A 86 7.04 7.14 -11.45
N VAL A 87 5.75 6.99 -11.19
CA VAL A 87 4.67 7.38 -12.11
C VAL A 87 4.75 8.86 -12.44
N GLN A 88 4.94 9.72 -11.43
CA GLN A 88 5.05 11.16 -11.66
C GLN A 88 6.30 11.51 -12.49
N SER A 89 7.44 10.88 -12.24
CA SER A 89 8.65 11.08 -13.06
C SER A 89 8.40 10.72 -14.53
N ALA A 90 7.79 9.56 -14.78
CA ALA A 90 7.44 9.12 -16.13
C ALA A 90 6.45 10.08 -16.82
N ASN A 91 5.40 10.51 -16.10
CA ASN A 91 4.43 11.48 -16.62
C ASN A 91 5.09 12.81 -17.02
N MET A 92 6.05 13.30 -16.23
CA MET A 92 6.77 14.53 -16.57
C MET A 92 7.62 14.37 -17.83
N ILE A 93 8.30 13.22 -17.98
CA ILE A 93 9.05 12.89 -19.20
C ILE A 93 8.10 12.82 -20.39
N ASP A 94 6.95 12.17 -20.25
CA ASP A 94 5.97 12.04 -21.33
C ASP A 94 5.41 13.40 -21.78
N LEU A 95 5.22 14.34 -20.84
CA LEU A 95 4.78 15.70 -21.17
C LEU A 95 5.79 16.48 -22.03
N THR A 96 7.08 16.14 -21.98
CA THR A 96 8.10 16.80 -22.82
C THR A 96 7.92 16.52 -24.32
N LYS A 97 7.15 15.49 -24.67
CA LYS A 97 6.87 15.09 -26.06
C LYS A 97 5.87 16.02 -26.77
N TYR A 98 5.14 16.84 -26.01
CA TYR A 98 4.19 17.80 -26.57
C TYR A 98 4.87 19.10 -27.03
N ASP A 99 4.13 19.89 -27.80
CA ASP A 99 4.61 21.17 -28.32
C ASP A 99 4.57 22.26 -27.23
N PHE A 100 5.58 22.24 -26.38
CA PHE A 100 5.86 23.26 -25.38
C PHE A 100 7.12 24.05 -25.72
N GLU A 101 7.20 25.27 -25.20
CA GLU A 101 8.43 26.07 -25.20
C GLU A 101 9.56 25.31 -24.48
N GLU A 102 10.81 25.56 -24.90
CA GLU A 102 11.99 24.81 -24.42
C GLU A 102 12.20 24.96 -22.91
N ASP A 103 11.89 26.13 -22.36
CA ASP A 103 11.95 26.40 -20.93
C ASP A 103 10.92 25.59 -20.13
N VAL A 104 9.73 25.35 -20.69
CA VAL A 104 8.71 24.47 -20.12
C VAL A 104 9.15 23.02 -20.18
N LYS A 105 9.75 22.57 -21.29
CA LYS A 105 10.32 21.22 -21.40
C LYS A 105 11.44 21.00 -20.38
N GLN A 106 12.33 21.97 -20.21
CA GLN A 106 13.39 21.88 -19.21
C GLN A 106 12.83 21.85 -17.78
N MET A 107 11.78 22.63 -17.48
CA MET A 107 11.09 22.57 -16.20
C MET A 107 10.50 21.16 -15.95
N LEU A 108 9.85 20.54 -16.95
CA LEU A 108 9.32 19.18 -16.84
C LEU A 108 10.44 18.15 -16.59
N LEU A 109 11.59 18.28 -17.26
CA LEU A 109 12.76 17.42 -17.00
C LEU A 109 13.33 17.60 -15.58
N ASN A 110 13.32 18.83 -15.07
CA ASN A 110 13.74 19.11 -13.69
C ASN A 110 12.76 18.47 -12.69
N CYS A 111 11.45 18.56 -12.95
CA CYS A 111 10.44 17.84 -12.18
C CYS A 111 10.69 16.32 -12.20
N ALA A 112 10.92 15.73 -13.38
CA ALA A 112 11.18 14.31 -13.52
C ALA A 112 12.40 13.86 -12.69
N THR A 113 13.49 14.64 -12.76
CA THR A 113 14.70 14.43 -11.95
C THR A 113 14.40 14.53 -10.45
N GLY A 114 13.64 15.53 -10.03
CA GLY A 114 13.25 15.69 -8.62
C GLY A 114 12.45 14.50 -8.09
N PHE A 115 11.55 13.91 -8.89
CA PHE A 115 10.83 12.69 -8.52
C PHE A 115 11.74 11.45 -8.50
N PHE A 116 12.76 11.39 -9.36
CA PHE A 116 13.76 10.33 -9.30
C PHE A 116 14.60 10.42 -8.02
N GLU A 117 15.04 11.62 -7.63
CA GLU A 117 15.71 11.85 -6.35
C GLU A 117 14.80 11.51 -5.16
N ALA A 118 13.50 11.83 -5.26
CA ALA A 118 12.51 11.47 -4.25
C ALA A 118 12.41 9.95 -4.06
N GLN A 119 12.45 9.15 -5.13
CA GLN A 119 12.47 7.68 -5.05
C GLN A 119 13.71 7.18 -4.29
N ILE A 120 14.88 7.74 -4.55
CA ILE A 120 16.11 7.40 -3.82
C ILE A 120 15.96 7.71 -2.34
N ASN A 121 15.47 8.91 -2.00
CA ASN A 121 15.23 9.30 -0.62
C ASN A 121 14.23 8.36 0.09
N LEU A 122 13.13 7.99 -0.57
CA LEU A 122 12.11 7.10 -0.01
C LEU A 122 12.62 5.66 0.15
N THR A 123 13.47 5.19 -0.77
CA THR A 123 14.13 3.88 -0.65
C THR A 123 15.04 3.88 0.58
N ASN A 124 15.90 4.89 0.72
CA ASN A 124 16.75 5.04 1.90
C ASN A 124 15.93 5.24 3.18
N ALA A 125 14.78 5.93 3.12
CA ALA A 125 13.87 6.09 4.25
C ALA A 125 13.30 4.74 4.74
N THR A 126 13.07 3.81 3.80
CA THR A 126 12.63 2.44 4.10
C THR A 126 13.73 1.68 4.86
N ASP A 127 14.98 1.79 4.42
CA ASP A 127 16.12 1.18 5.12
C ASP A 127 16.29 1.75 6.54
N LEU A 128 16.16 3.07 6.70
CA LEU A 128 16.21 3.73 8.01
C LEU A 128 15.05 3.27 8.91
N LEU A 129 13.85 3.11 8.36
CA LEU A 129 12.68 2.64 9.10
C LEU A 129 12.92 1.22 9.64
N MET A 130 13.44 0.33 8.80
CA MET A 130 13.79 -1.03 9.19
C MET A 130 14.88 -1.08 10.27
N ASN A 131 15.79 -0.10 10.26
CA ASN A 131 16.83 0.07 11.27
C ASN A 131 16.40 0.90 12.49
N LYS A 132 15.10 1.25 12.58
CA LYS A 132 14.50 2.03 13.67
C LYS A 132 15.02 3.46 13.81
N ASP A 133 15.61 4.03 12.75
CA ASP A 133 15.97 5.44 12.69
C ASP A 133 14.79 6.27 12.15
N TYR A 134 13.79 6.49 13.02
CA TYR A 134 12.54 7.16 12.66
C TYR A 134 12.73 8.64 12.33
N ASN A 135 13.67 9.32 12.99
CA ASN A 135 14.02 10.71 12.68
C ASN A 135 14.64 10.81 11.29
N GLY A 136 15.56 9.90 10.96
CA GLY A 136 16.16 9.79 9.64
C GLY A 136 15.12 9.48 8.56
N THR A 137 14.23 8.51 8.81
CA THR A 137 13.08 8.20 7.92
C THR A 137 12.26 9.45 7.64
N ASN A 138 11.83 10.19 8.67
CA ASN A 138 11.02 11.39 8.49
C ASN A 138 11.74 12.52 7.76
N SER A 139 13.04 12.68 8.03
CA SER A 139 13.88 13.64 7.30
C SER A 139 13.89 13.33 5.79
N LEU A 140 14.04 12.07 5.41
CA LEU A 140 14.09 11.66 4.01
C LEU A 140 12.71 11.73 3.33
N VAL A 141 11.64 11.33 4.00
CA VAL A 141 10.26 11.49 3.48
C VAL A 141 9.96 12.98 3.24
N LYS A 142 10.34 13.85 4.17
CA LYS A 142 10.17 15.31 4.00
C LYS A 142 10.97 15.85 2.82
N GLN A 143 12.20 15.39 2.62
CA GLN A 143 13.01 15.79 1.46
C GLN A 143 12.37 15.33 0.14
N ALA A 144 11.80 14.13 0.10
CA ALA A 144 11.05 13.64 -1.05
C ALA A 144 9.79 14.49 -1.33
N LEU A 145 9.06 14.90 -0.29
CA LEU A 145 7.89 15.78 -0.42
C LEU A 145 8.27 17.17 -0.96
N VAL A 146 9.41 17.73 -0.54
CA VAL A 146 9.88 19.03 -1.04
C VAL A 146 10.05 19.05 -2.56
N GLN A 147 10.41 17.92 -3.18
CA GLN A 147 10.55 17.84 -4.64
C GLN A 147 9.19 17.92 -5.35
N GLU A 148 8.17 17.23 -4.84
CA GLU A 148 6.80 17.36 -5.36
C GLU A 148 6.31 18.81 -5.25
N VAL A 149 6.45 19.44 -4.08
CA VAL A 149 5.96 20.81 -3.85
C VAL A 149 6.65 21.81 -4.78
N LYS A 150 7.96 21.65 -5.00
CA LYS A 150 8.70 22.49 -5.97
C LYS A 150 8.17 22.28 -7.38
N CYS A 151 7.98 21.04 -7.80
CA CYS A 151 7.49 20.73 -9.14
C CYS A 151 6.07 21.27 -9.37
N ARG A 152 5.14 21.00 -8.44
CA ARG A 152 3.76 21.46 -8.49
C ARG A 152 3.68 22.97 -8.64
N ARG A 153 4.43 23.73 -7.83
CA ARG A 153 4.50 25.20 -7.94
C ARG A 153 5.01 25.66 -9.31
N ALA A 154 6.02 24.98 -9.86
CA ALA A 154 6.54 25.32 -11.18
C ALA A 154 5.50 25.12 -12.28
N LEU A 155 4.77 23.99 -12.22
CA LEU A 155 3.70 23.67 -13.16
C LEU A 155 2.51 24.63 -13.05
N GLU A 156 2.08 24.96 -11.82
CA GLU A 156 1.02 25.93 -11.54
C GLU A 156 1.38 27.31 -12.12
N ASN A 157 2.61 27.79 -11.87
CA ASN A 157 3.09 29.08 -12.37
C ASN A 157 3.12 29.16 -13.91
N ARG A 158 3.30 28.02 -14.58
CA ARG A 158 3.32 27.91 -16.04
C ARG A 158 1.98 27.51 -16.66
N HIS A 159 0.96 27.25 -15.84
CA HIS A 159 -0.35 26.77 -16.29
C HIS A 159 -0.29 25.45 -17.08
N VAL A 160 0.65 24.57 -16.71
CA VAL A 160 0.87 23.25 -17.36
C VAL A 160 0.14 22.11 -16.61
N THR A 161 -0.59 22.46 -15.54
CA THR A 161 -1.35 21.50 -14.72
C THR A 161 -2.65 21.07 -15.39
N HIS A 162 -2.98 19.78 -15.28
CA HIS A 162 -4.30 19.25 -15.59
C HIS A 162 -4.85 18.44 -14.41
N ALA A 163 -6.16 18.17 -14.40
CA ALA A 163 -6.86 17.64 -13.23
C ALA A 163 -6.28 16.31 -12.70
N ALA A 164 -5.92 15.38 -13.60
CA ALA A 164 -5.34 14.09 -13.21
C ALA A 164 -3.97 14.26 -12.52
N MET A 165 -3.08 15.07 -13.10
CA MET A 165 -1.79 15.40 -12.48
C MET A 165 -1.95 16.04 -11.10
N VAL A 166 -2.88 16.99 -10.94
CA VAL A 166 -3.13 17.62 -9.63
C VAL A 166 -3.65 16.60 -8.61
N TYR A 167 -4.49 15.67 -9.04
CA TYR A 167 -4.98 14.59 -8.19
C TYR A 167 -3.83 13.67 -7.74
N ASP A 168 -2.95 13.28 -8.65
CA ASP A 168 -1.81 12.40 -8.35
C ASP A 168 -0.80 13.08 -7.40
N MET A 169 -0.49 14.35 -7.65
CA MET A 169 0.38 15.17 -6.78
C MET A 169 -0.19 15.31 -5.37
N ARG A 170 -1.51 15.58 -5.26
CA ARG A 170 -2.18 15.63 -3.96
C ARG A 170 -2.13 14.27 -3.26
N GLY A 171 -2.36 13.17 -3.98
CA GLY A 171 -2.24 11.83 -3.41
C GLY A 171 -0.85 11.55 -2.83
N TYR A 172 0.20 12.01 -3.53
CA TYR A 172 1.58 11.92 -3.05
C TYR A 172 1.84 12.76 -1.78
N GLU A 173 1.33 14.00 -1.73
CA GLU A 173 1.41 14.85 -0.55
C GLU A 173 0.69 14.21 0.65
N GLU A 174 -0.53 13.71 0.45
CA GLU A 174 -1.32 13.04 1.48
C GLU A 174 -0.62 11.78 2.01
N LEU A 175 -0.04 10.96 1.14
CA LEU A 175 0.72 9.78 1.53
C LEU A 175 2.01 10.15 2.28
N SER A 176 2.69 11.23 1.88
CA SER A 176 3.90 11.71 2.54
C SER A 176 3.61 12.13 3.97
N ASN A 177 2.52 12.87 4.16
CA ASN A 177 2.05 13.27 5.49
C ASN A 177 1.59 12.06 6.32
N ALA A 178 0.90 11.10 5.71
CA ALA A 178 0.53 9.85 6.38
C ALA A 178 1.76 9.08 6.86
N ALA A 179 2.76 8.90 6.00
CA ALA A 179 4.00 8.20 6.34
C ALA A 179 4.70 8.86 7.53
N MET A 180 4.90 10.19 7.49
CA MET A 180 5.57 10.90 8.60
C MET A 180 4.81 10.74 9.92
N ARG A 181 3.48 10.87 9.89
CA ARG A 181 2.65 10.71 11.10
C ARG A 181 2.62 9.28 11.64
N ILE A 182 2.73 8.27 10.77
CA ILE A 182 2.89 6.88 11.21
C ILE A 182 4.23 6.71 11.90
N VAL A 183 5.30 7.22 11.29
CA VAL A 183 6.66 7.10 11.79
C VAL A 183 6.87 7.86 13.11
N ASP A 184 6.23 9.02 13.30
CA ASP A 184 6.30 9.80 14.54
C ASP A 184 5.70 9.08 15.77
N ARG A 185 5.04 7.93 15.59
CA ARG A 185 4.43 7.15 16.69
C ARG A 185 5.28 5.97 17.17
N PHE A 186 6.44 5.74 16.57
CA PHE A 186 7.40 4.73 17.03
C PHE A 186 8.33 5.28 18.11
#